data_AF-A0A3D3YSD2-F1
#
_entry.id   AF-A0A3D3YSD2-F1
#
_cell.length_a   1.000
_cell.length_b   1.000
_cell.length_c   1.000
_cell.angle_alpha   90.00
_cell.angle_beta   90.00
_cell.angle_gamma   90.00
#
_symmetry.space_group_name_H-M   'P 1'
#
loop_
_entity.id
_entity.type
_entity.pdbx_description
1 polymer ?
#
loop_
_entity_poly.entity_id
_entity_poly.type
_entity_poly.pdbx_seq_one_letter_code
_entity_poly.pdbx_strand_id
1 'polypeptide(L)' 'LDVFEREPEVHPLLLEQDNAVVIPHLGSATVDTRLAMGMLAIDNLFAALDGERPPTLLNPEVLA' A
#
# COMPACT_ATOMS: atom_id res chain seq x y z
N LEU A 1 9.74 -12.21 6.41
CA LEU A 1 9.84 -10.96 5.64
C LEU A 1 8.62 -10.87 4.75
N ASP A 2 7.95 -9.73 4.78
CA ASP A 2 6.77 -9.44 3.96
C ASP A 2 7.08 -8.49 2.79
N VAL A 3 8.27 -7.88 2.78
CA VAL A 3 8.71 -6.97 1.72
C VAL A 3 10.10 -7.37 1.24
N PHE A 4 10.41 -7.08 -0.02
CA PHE A 4 11.69 -7.36 -0.66
C PHE A 4 12.19 -6.16 -1.47
N GLU A 5 13.50 -6.06 -1.70
CA GLU A 5 14.10 -4.91 -2.40
C GLU A 5 13.67 -4.80 -3.87
N ARG A 6 13.33 -5.91 -4.52
CA ARG A 6 12.99 -6.00 -5.94
C ARG A 6 11.79 -6.89 -6.20
N GLU A 7 10.64 -6.56 -5.64
CA GLU A 7 9.44 -7.39 -5.79
C GLU A 7 9.04 -7.61 -7.26
N PRO A 8 8.68 -8.85 -7.65
CA PRO A 8 8.44 -10.03 -6.80
C PRO A 8 9.68 -10.89 -6.53
N GLU A 9 10.88 -10.48 -6.96
CA GLU A 9 12.12 -11.23 -6.77
C GLU A 9 12.50 -11.31 -5.28
N VAL A 10 12.85 -12.52 -4.84
CA VAL A 10 13.40 -12.80 -3.51
C VAL A 10 14.81 -13.33 -3.70
N HIS A 11 15.75 -12.86 -2.88
CA HIS A 11 17.14 -13.32 -2.93
C HIS A 11 17.21 -14.84 -2.70
N PRO A 12 17.82 -15.65 -3.59
CA PRO A 12 17.79 -17.11 -3.50
C PRO A 12 18.29 -17.66 -2.15
N LEU A 13 19.41 -17.13 -1.64
CA LEU A 13 19.95 -17.55 -0.34
C LEU A 13 19.01 -17.31 0.85
N LEU A 14 18.07 -16.35 0.75
CA LEU A 14 17.08 -16.11 1.79
C LEU A 14 16.02 -17.23 1.81
N LEU A 15 15.67 -17.78 0.65
CA LEU A 15 14.72 -18.89 0.53
C LEU A 15 15.29 -20.23 1.04
N GLU A 16 16.62 -20.33 1.12
CA GLU A 16 17.33 -21.49 1.66
C GLU A 16 17.45 -21.46 3.19
N GLN A 17 17.06 -20.37 3.86
CA GLN A 17 17.21 -20.23 5.31
C GLN A 17 16.05 -20.87 6.08
N ASP A 18 16.33 -21.93 6.83
CA ASP A 18 15.34 -22.61 7.69
C ASP A 18 14.82 -21.72 8.85
N ASN A 19 15.52 -20.65 9.20
CA ASN A 19 15.16 -19.73 10.28
C ASN A 19 14.35 -18.51 9.79
N ALA A 20 13.95 -18.48 8.51
CA ALA A 20 13.19 -17.38 7.93
C ALA A 20 11.80 -17.84 7.46
N VAL A 21 10.78 -17.05 7.80
CA VAL A 21 9.45 -17.14 7.19
C VAL A 21 9.30 -15.99 6.21
N VAL A 22 8.91 -16.27 4.97
CA VAL A 22 8.69 -15.27 3.91
C VAL A 22 7.26 -15.32 3.41
N ILE A 23 6.67 -14.15 3.15
CA ILE A 23 5.30 -13.99 2.63
C ILE A 23 5.28 -12.86 1.58
N PRO A 24 4.41 -12.94 0.55
CA PRO A 24 4.48 -12.06 -0.61
C PRO A 24 3.68 -10.76 -0.45
N HIS A 25 4.16 -9.82 0.38
CA HIS A 25 3.59 -8.47 0.54
C HIS A 25 2.09 -8.47 0.88
N LEU A 26 1.76 -9.23 1.93
CA LEU A 26 0.41 -9.47 2.39
C LEU A 26 0.00 -8.62 3.60
N GLY A 27 0.85 -7.69 4.07
CA GLY A 27 0.58 -6.90 5.29
C GLY A 27 -0.78 -6.19 5.31
N SER A 28 -1.29 -5.75 4.15
CA SER A 28 -2.61 -5.14 4.02
C SER A 28 -3.69 -6.06 3.42
N ALA A 29 -3.38 -7.32 3.13
CA ALA A 29 -4.18 -8.22 2.30
C ALA A 29 -5.34 -8.92 3.03
N THR A 30 -6.03 -8.22 3.93
CA THR A 30 -7.33 -8.68 4.46
C THR A 30 -8.46 -8.04 3.66
N VAL A 31 -9.62 -8.70 3.59
CA VAL A 31 -10.80 -8.16 2.88
C VAL A 31 -11.18 -6.79 3.44
N ASP A 32 -11.30 -6.66 4.76
CA ASP A 32 -11.71 -5.43 5.43
C ASP A 32 -10.73 -4.28 5.19
N THR A 33 -9.42 -4.54 5.31
CA THR A 33 -8.39 -3.51 5.08
C THR A 33 -8.38 -3.07 3.62
N ARG A 34 -8.43 -4.01 2.67
CA ARG A 34 -8.45 -3.67 1.23
C ARG A 34 -9.70 -2.90 0.84
N LEU A 35 -10.86 -3.25 1.41
CA LEU A 35 -12.11 -2.52 1.17
C LEU A 35 -12.05 -1.09 1.71
N ALA A 36 -11.56 -0.91 2.94
CA ALA A 36 -11.42 0.41 3.56
C ALA A 36 -10.42 1.30 2.80
N MET A 37 -9.28 0.75 2.38
CA MET A 37 -8.31 1.47 1.55
C MET A 37 -8.90 1.88 0.20
N GLY A 38 -9.66 0.97 -0.45
CA GLY A 38 -10.34 1.27 -1.70
C GLY A 38 -11.38 2.38 -1.55
N MET A 39 -12.14 2.37 -0.45
CA MET A 39 -13.11 3.42 -0.17
C MET A 39 -12.45 4.78 0.08
N LEU A 40 -11.38 4.80 0.88
CA LEU A 40 -10.62 6.02 1.11
C LEU A 40 -10.03 6.59 -0.20
N ALA A 41 -9.58 5.74 -1.13
CA ALA A 41 -9.09 6.19 -2.43
C ALA A 41 -10.22 6.84 -3.27
N ILE A 42 -11.43 6.29 -3.22
CA ILE A 42 -12.61 6.85 -3.88
C ILE A 42 -12.99 8.20 -3.26
N ASP A 43 -12.98 8.31 -1.93
CA ASP A 43 -13.30 9.57 -1.23
C ASP A 43 -12.31 10.69 -1.60
N ASN A 44 -11.01 10.37 -1.71
CA ASN A 44 -10.00 11.33 -2.17
C ASN A 44 -10.23 11.76 -3.63
N LEU A 45 -10.64 10.83 -4.51
CA LEU A 45 -10.91 11.13 -5.91
C LEU A 45 -12.10 12.09 -6.05
N PHE A 46 -13.21 11.84 -5.37
CA PHE A 46 -14.38 12.71 -5.43
C PHE A 46 -14.08 14.10 -4.89
N ALA A 47 -13.46 14.20 -3.71
CA ALA A 47 -13.07 15.48 -3.14
C ALA A 47 -12.21 16.30 -4.12
N ALA A 48 -11.22 15.67 -4.79
CA ALA A 48 -10.40 16.34 -5.78
C ALA A 48 -11.20 16.84 -7.00
N LEU A 49 -12.13 16.03 -7.52
CA LEU A 49 -12.94 16.38 -8.69
C LEU A 49 -13.95 17.49 -8.39
N ASP A 50 -14.44 17.56 -7.15
CA ASP A 50 -15.38 18.58 -6.68
C ASP A 50 -14.68 19.89 -6.29
N GLY A 51 -13.35 19.97 -6.42
CA GLY A 51 -12.55 21.13 -6.03
C GLY A 51 -12.37 21.28 -4.52
N GLU A 52 -12.69 20.23 -3.76
CA GLU A 52 -12.46 20.15 -2.32
C GLU A 52 -11.06 19.61 -2.03
N ARG A 53 -10.63 19.71 -0.76
CA ARG A 53 -9.35 19.15 -0.33
C ARG A 53 -9.48 17.64 -0.09
N PRO A 54 -8.68 16.78 -0.77
CA PRO A 54 -8.72 15.34 -0.51
C PRO A 54 -8.39 14.99 0.94
N PRO A 55 -9.11 14.03 1.57
CA PRO A 55 -8.93 13.69 2.99
C PRO A 55 -7.51 13.32 3.41
N THR A 56 -6.75 12.67 2.52
CA THR A 56 -5.37 12.22 2.78
C THR A 56 -4.40 12.76 1.73
N LEU A 57 -4.52 14.04 1.40
CA LEU A 57 -3.59 14.73 0.50
C LEU A 57 -2.16 14.73 1.07
N LEU A 58 -1.23 14.14 0.32
CA LEU A 58 0.17 13.99 0.73
C LEU A 58 0.98 15.28 0.60
N ASN A 59 0.70 16.06 -0.44
CA ASN A 59 1.43 17.26 -0.85
C ASN A 59 0.52 18.50 -0.87
N PRO A 60 0.10 19.04 0.29
CA PRO A 60 -0.81 20.19 0.37
C PRO A 60 -0.36 21.45 -0.36
N GLU A 61 0.95 21.61 -0.59
CA GLU A 61 1.54 22.73 -1.31
C GLU A 61 1.06 22.85 -2.76
N VAL A 62 0.49 21.80 -3.36
CA VAL A 62 -0.08 21.87 -4.72
C VAL A 62 -1.42 22.59 -4.80
N LEU A 63 -2.03 22.89 -3.65
CA LEU A 63 -3.29 23.65 -3.55
C LEU A 63 -3.06 25.13 -3.18
N ALA A 64 -1.81 25.55 -2.96
CA ALA A 64 -1.44 26.90 -2.53
C ALA A 64 -1.32 27.91 -3.68
#